data_AF-A0A7D5MU28-F1
#
_entry.id   AF-A0A7D5MU28-F1
#
_cell.length_a   1.000
_cell.length_b   1.000
_cell.length_c   1.000
_cell.angle_alpha   90.00
_cell.angle_beta   90.00
_cell.angle_gamma   90.00
#
_symmetry.space_group_name_H-M   'P 1'
#
loop_
_entity.id
_entity.type
_entity.pdbx_description
1 polymer ?
#
loop_
_entity_poly.entity_id
_entity_poly.type
_entity_poly.pdbx_seq_one_letter_code
_entity_poly.pdbx_strand_id
1 'polypeptide(L)'
;MTAERPEGACRWHFDGEVITVHIPMTLARRGSRKVILALDGGDAWAPARPTPDEALIRALARAHRWKRLLEQGQYRSAAELAEAENVSRSFVTRLLRLTLLAPDIVEVILDGRQPKGLQLEVLTRPLPSEWEAQRERLLVK
;
A
#
# COMPACT_ATOMS: atom_id res chain seq x y z
N MET A 1 41.94 -8.93 20.47
CA MET A 1 40.57 -8.97 21.04
C MET A 1 39.64 -8.40 19.98
N THR A 2 39.20 -9.27 19.08
CA THR A 2 38.47 -8.92 17.86
C THR A 2 36.98 -9.00 18.20
N ALA A 3 36.36 -7.86 18.43
CA ALA A 3 34.92 -7.79 18.62
C ALA A 3 34.27 -7.77 17.23
N GLU A 4 33.79 -8.91 16.77
CA GLU A 4 32.82 -8.97 15.67
C GLU A 4 31.54 -8.28 16.15
N ARG A 5 31.25 -7.11 15.56
CA ARG A 5 30.02 -6.34 15.81
C ARG A 5 28.89 -6.85 14.89
N PRO A 6 27.63 -6.78 15.33
CA PRO A 6 26.53 -7.43 14.65
C PRO A 6 26.31 -6.88 13.24
N GLU A 7 26.04 -7.80 12.33
CA GLU A 7 25.75 -7.54 10.91
C GLU A 7 24.55 -6.60 10.77
N GLY A 8 24.73 -5.49 10.04
CA GLY A 8 23.66 -4.51 9.76
C GLY A 8 23.95 -3.06 10.16
N ALA A 9 25.07 -2.76 10.82
CA ALA A 9 25.41 -1.38 11.18
C ALA A 9 26.04 -0.59 10.01
N CYS A 10 25.67 0.69 9.87
CA CYS A 10 26.33 1.63 8.97
C CYS A 10 27.85 1.64 9.22
N ARG A 11 28.64 1.26 8.21
CA ARG A 11 30.11 1.29 8.29
C ARG A 11 30.59 2.55 7.60
N TRP A 12 31.44 3.33 8.25
CA TRP A 12 32.09 4.46 7.60
C TRP A 12 33.60 4.34 7.70
N HIS A 13 34.29 4.86 6.69
CA HIS A 13 35.73 4.93 6.57
C HIS A 13 36.14 6.36 6.24
N PHE A 14 37.26 6.83 6.77
CA PHE A 14 37.80 8.15 6.45
C PHE A 14 39.27 8.02 6.08
N ASP A 15 39.61 8.37 4.84
CA ASP A 15 40.94 8.23 4.27
C ASP A 15 41.80 9.52 4.40
N GLY A 16 41.39 10.46 5.26
CA GLY A 16 42.07 11.76 5.43
C GLY A 16 41.60 12.85 4.46
N GLU A 17 40.97 12.46 3.34
CA GLU A 17 40.41 13.38 2.34
C GLU A 17 38.91 13.13 2.07
N VAL A 18 38.46 11.86 2.11
CA VAL A 18 37.08 11.47 1.81
C VAL A 18 36.51 10.59 2.92
N ILE A 19 35.27 10.88 3.33
CA ILE A 19 34.46 10.01 4.19
C ILE A 19 33.58 9.13 3.31
N THR A 20 33.79 7.82 3.37
CA THR A 20 32.97 6.82 2.68
C THR A 20 32.04 6.15 3.68
N VAL A 21 30.72 6.25 3.47
CA VAL A 21 29.70 5.64 4.33
C VAL A 21 28.97 4.52 3.57
N HIS A 22 29.11 3.29 4.05
CA HIS A 22 28.35 2.13 3.61
C HIS A 22 27.09 1.97 4.46
N ILE A 23 25.94 2.28 3.86
CA ILE A 23 24.62 2.15 4.48
C ILE A 23 23.92 0.96 3.82
N PRO A 24 23.65 -0.15 4.54
CA PRO A 24 22.81 -1.20 4.01
C PRO A 24 21.38 -0.65 3.86
N MET A 25 20.83 -0.69 2.65
CA MET A 25 19.49 -0.18 2.34
C MET A 25 18.77 -1.13 1.39
N THR A 26 17.44 -1.18 1.48
CA THR A 26 16.61 -1.95 0.55
C THR A 26 15.83 -1.02 -0.36
N LEU A 27 15.95 -1.20 -1.67
CA LEU A 27 15.14 -0.48 -2.65
C LEU A 27 13.79 -1.18 -2.79
N ALA A 28 12.71 -0.44 -2.51
CA ALA A 28 11.35 -0.92 -2.73
C ALA A 28 10.63 -0.08 -3.78
N ARG A 29 9.56 -0.65 -4.32
CA ARG A 29 8.71 0.02 -5.30
C ARG A 29 7.32 0.24 -4.70
N ARG A 30 6.87 1.49 -4.71
CA ARG A 30 5.50 1.90 -4.35
C ARG A 30 4.83 2.41 -5.62
N GLY A 31 4.00 1.56 -6.25
CA GLY A 31 3.44 1.84 -7.58
C GLY A 31 4.53 2.06 -8.64
N SER A 32 4.63 3.26 -9.23
CA SER A 32 5.67 3.63 -10.21
C SER A 32 6.92 4.28 -9.61
N ARG A 33 6.92 4.60 -8.30
CA ARG A 33 8.03 5.30 -7.64
C ARG A 33 9.02 4.31 -6.99
N LYS A 34 10.32 4.53 -7.19
CA LYS A 34 11.39 3.84 -6.44
C LYS A 34 11.58 4.56 -5.10
N VAL A 35 11.54 3.82 -4.00
CA VAL A 35 11.67 4.35 -2.64
C VAL A 35 12.82 3.61 -1.95
N ILE A 36 13.62 4.33 -1.17
CA ILE A 36 14.67 3.75 -0.33
C ILE A 36 14.04 3.44 1.03
N LEU A 37 14.05 2.17 1.42
CA LEU A 37 13.65 1.74 2.76
C LEU A 37 14.87 1.73 3.69
N ALA A 38 14.68 2.27 4.89
CA ALA A 38 15.58 2.08 6.01
C ALA A 38 15.60 0.61 6.47
N LEU A 39 16.56 0.28 7.32
CA LEU A 39 16.82 -1.10 7.80
C LEU A 39 15.66 -1.73 8.57
N ASP A 40 14.81 -0.90 9.18
CA ASP A 40 13.57 -1.28 9.86
C ASP A 40 12.35 -1.33 8.91
N GLY A 41 12.58 -1.19 7.59
CA GLY A 41 11.53 -0.99 6.60
C GLY A 41 10.95 0.42 6.62
N GLY A 42 11.47 1.33 7.46
CA GLY A 42 11.14 2.75 7.61
C GLY A 42 11.47 3.59 6.37
N ASP A 43 11.01 4.84 6.33
CA ASP A 43 11.42 5.77 5.26
C ASP A 43 12.76 6.34 5.69
N ALA A 44 13.76 6.33 4.81
CA ALA A 44 15.14 6.65 5.19
C ALA A 44 15.37 8.11 5.65
N TRP A 45 14.43 9.03 5.42
CA TRP A 45 14.54 10.45 5.74
C TRP A 45 13.35 10.94 6.58
N ALA A 46 13.62 11.20 7.87
CA ALA A 46 12.72 11.72 8.90
C ALA A 46 11.45 10.85 9.13
N PRO A 47 10.78 10.91 10.30
CA PRO A 47 9.48 10.26 10.44
C PRO A 47 8.51 11.07 9.57
N ALA A 48 8.45 10.75 8.28
CA ALA A 48 7.45 11.27 7.38
C ALA A 48 6.11 10.94 8.01
N ARG A 49 5.39 11.98 8.43
CA ARG A 49 4.00 11.89 8.89
C ARG A 49 3.28 10.86 8.01
N PRO A 50 2.51 9.91 8.57
CA PRO A 50 1.84 8.87 7.80
C PRO A 50 1.15 9.54 6.61
N THR A 51 1.71 9.34 5.42
CA THR A 51 1.23 10.03 4.22
C THR A 51 0.22 9.10 3.58
N PRO A 52 -1.07 9.47 3.58
CA PRO A 52 -2.09 8.60 3.05
C PRO A 52 -1.80 8.26 1.59
N ASP A 53 -2.01 7.00 1.21
CA ASP A 53 -1.78 6.59 -0.16
C ASP A 53 -2.94 7.08 -1.01
N GLU A 54 -2.72 8.18 -1.74
CA GLU A 54 -3.75 8.76 -2.60
C GLU A 54 -4.32 7.77 -3.62
N ALA A 55 -3.53 6.79 -4.08
CA ALA A 55 -4.01 5.79 -5.02
C ALA A 55 -5.01 4.84 -4.34
N LEU A 56 -4.71 4.41 -3.10
CA LEU A 56 -5.64 3.60 -2.31
C LEU A 56 -6.92 4.38 -1.97
N ILE A 57 -6.78 5.65 -1.56
CA ILE A 57 -7.94 6.49 -1.24
C ILE A 57 -8.82 6.69 -2.46
N ARG A 58 -8.24 7.04 -3.62
CA ARG A 58 -9.00 7.19 -4.87
C ARG A 58 -9.69 5.90 -5.28
N ALA A 59 -9.03 4.74 -5.10
CA ALA A 59 -9.63 3.45 -5.40
C ALA A 59 -10.83 3.14 -4.48
N LEU A 60 -10.70 3.37 -3.17
CA LEU A 60 -11.80 3.21 -2.21
C LEU A 60 -12.97 4.15 -2.54
N ALA A 61 -12.69 5.44 -2.75
CA ALA A 61 -13.71 6.41 -3.10
C ALA A 61 -14.45 6.02 -4.39
N ARG A 62 -13.72 5.56 -5.42
CA ARG A 62 -14.30 5.10 -6.68
C ARG A 62 -15.16 3.86 -6.47
N ALA A 63 -14.70 2.89 -5.68
CA ALA A 63 -15.46 1.68 -5.37
C ALA A 63 -16.80 1.99 -4.70
N HIS A 64 -16.80 2.83 -3.65
CA HIS A 64 -18.01 3.23 -2.96
C HIS A 64 -18.95 4.07 -3.84
N ARG A 65 -18.40 4.98 -4.67
CA ARG A 65 -19.19 5.74 -5.66
C ARG A 65 -19.89 4.79 -6.63
N TRP A 66 -19.16 3.85 -7.21
CA TRP A 66 -19.69 2.89 -8.17
C TRP A 66 -20.75 1.96 -7.58
N LYS A 67 -20.53 1.46 -6.36
CA LYS A 67 -21.55 0.69 -5.63
C LYS A 67 -22.85 1.50 -5.51
N ARG A 68 -22.76 2.76 -5.07
CA ARG A 68 -23.93 3.63 -4.95
C ARG A 68 -24.65 3.86 -6.28
N LEU A 69 -23.91 4.05 -7.38
CA LEU A 69 -24.51 4.25 -8.70
C LEU A 69 -25.27 3.01 -9.19
N LEU A 70 -24.75 1.81 -8.89
CA LEU A 70 -25.43 0.54 -9.18
C LEU A 70 -26.67 0.35 -8.28
N GLU A 71 -26.57 0.64 -6.99
CA GLU A 71 -27.68 0.54 -6.04
C GLU A 71 -28.81 1.53 -6.35
N GLN A 72 -28.48 2.70 -6.88
CA GLN A 72 -29.44 3.70 -7.36
C GLN A 72 -30.06 3.36 -8.72
N GLY A 73 -29.61 2.28 -9.37
CA GLY A 73 -30.09 1.88 -10.70
C GLY A 73 -29.68 2.84 -11.83
N GLN A 74 -28.70 3.73 -11.60
CA GLN A 74 -28.18 4.61 -12.66
C GLN A 74 -27.49 3.81 -13.77
N TYR A 75 -26.91 2.66 -13.40
CA TYR A 75 -26.41 1.65 -14.32
C TYR A 75 -27.09 0.32 -14.00
N ARG A 76 -27.51 -0.40 -15.04
CA ARG A 76 -28.22 -1.69 -14.94
C ARG A 76 -27.28 -2.82 -14.58
N SER A 77 -25.99 -2.68 -14.87
CA SER A 77 -25.00 -3.72 -14.58
C SER A 77 -23.58 -3.17 -14.46
N ALA A 78 -22.69 -3.99 -13.87
CA ALA A 78 -21.26 -3.71 -13.85
C ALA A 78 -20.62 -3.64 -15.25
N ALA A 79 -21.24 -4.24 -16.28
CA ALA A 79 -20.75 -4.15 -17.66
C ALA A 79 -21.03 -2.76 -18.25
N GLU A 80 -22.26 -2.27 -18.10
CA GLU A 80 -22.64 -0.92 -18.53
C GLU A 80 -21.82 0.17 -17.81
N LEU A 81 -21.61 0.00 -16.51
CA LEU A 81 -20.73 0.88 -15.74
C LEU A 81 -19.28 0.84 -16.28
N ALA A 82 -18.78 -0.33 -16.67
CA ALA A 82 -17.43 -0.49 -17.20
C ALA A 82 -17.26 0.24 -18.55
N GLU A 83 -18.26 0.12 -19.43
CA GLU A 83 -18.30 0.82 -20.71
C GLU A 83 -18.35 2.35 -20.51
N ALA A 84 -19.23 2.83 -19.63
CA ALA A 84 -19.37 4.26 -19.34
C ALA A 84 -18.11 4.88 -18.74
N GLU A 85 -17.37 4.12 -17.93
CA GLU A 85 -16.14 4.58 -17.28
C GLU A 85 -14.87 4.22 -18.08
N ASN A 86 -15.02 3.64 -19.28
CA ASN A 86 -13.94 3.18 -20.18
C ASN A 86 -12.89 2.30 -19.45
N VAL A 87 -13.36 1.34 -18.67
CA VAL A 87 -12.54 0.38 -17.92
C VAL A 87 -13.00 -1.04 -18.21
N SER A 88 -12.17 -2.03 -17.90
CA SER A 88 -12.59 -3.43 -18.06
C SER A 88 -13.61 -3.83 -16.99
N ARG A 89 -14.57 -4.69 -17.37
CA ARG A 89 -15.54 -5.29 -16.42
C ARG A 89 -14.83 -5.98 -15.25
N SER A 90 -13.73 -6.68 -15.52
CA SER A 90 -12.92 -7.33 -14.48
C SER A 90 -12.36 -6.32 -13.47
N PHE A 91 -11.90 -5.15 -13.95
CA PHE A 91 -11.44 -4.09 -13.07
C PHE A 91 -12.56 -3.51 -12.20
N VAL A 92 -13.74 -3.28 -12.77
CA VAL A 92 -14.92 -2.83 -12.00
C VAL A 92 -15.25 -3.81 -10.89
N THR A 93 -15.36 -5.10 -11.20
CA THR A 93 -15.64 -6.14 -10.19
C THR A 93 -14.56 -6.17 -9.12
N ARG A 94 -13.28 -6.10 -9.49
CA ARG A 94 -12.15 -6.06 -8.53
C ARG A 94 -12.22 -4.84 -7.63
N LEU A 95 -12.60 -3.67 -8.15
CA LEU A 95 -12.72 -2.45 -7.38
C LEU A 95 -13.95 -2.49 -6.45
N LEU A 96 -15.08 -3.00 -6.90
CA LEU A 96 -16.29 -3.13 -6.07
C LEU A 96 -16.06 -4.02 -4.84
N ARG A 97 -15.16 -5.00 -4.91
CA ARG A 97 -14.77 -5.82 -3.75
C ARG A 97 -14.13 -5.01 -2.62
N LEU A 98 -13.55 -3.85 -2.92
CA LEU A 98 -12.99 -2.97 -1.89
C LEU A 98 -14.08 -2.44 -0.94
N THR A 99 -15.35 -2.42 -1.38
CA THR A 99 -16.49 -2.05 -0.51
C THR A 99 -16.83 -3.11 0.54
N LEU A 100 -16.21 -4.30 0.47
CA LEU A 100 -16.38 -5.41 1.41
C LEU A 100 -15.23 -5.49 2.43
N LEU A 101 -14.31 -4.52 2.41
CA LEU A 101 -13.23 -4.45 3.38
C LEU A 101 -13.78 -4.19 4.78
N ALA A 102 -13.09 -4.74 5.79
CA ALA A 102 -13.36 -4.42 7.17
C ALA A 102 -13.19 -2.91 7.41
N PRO A 103 -14.10 -2.27 8.17
CA PRO A 103 -14.12 -0.81 8.33
C PRO A 103 -12.83 -0.26 8.95
N ASP A 104 -12.24 -0.97 9.90
CA ASP A 104 -10.97 -0.63 10.54
C ASP A 104 -9.79 -0.60 9.54
N ILE A 105 -9.81 -1.45 8.50
CA ILE A 105 -8.80 -1.44 7.44
C ILE A 105 -8.97 -0.18 6.58
N VAL A 106 -10.21 0.22 6.30
CA VAL A 106 -10.50 1.46 5.56
C VAL A 106 -10.01 2.66 6.36
N GLU A 107 -10.30 2.73 7.66
CA GLU A 107 -9.80 3.79 8.55
C GLU A 107 -8.27 3.86 8.56
N VAL A 108 -7.58 2.73 8.70
CA VAL A 108 -6.11 2.65 8.66
C VAL A 108 -5.54 3.19 7.34
N ILE A 109 -6.19 2.92 6.20
CA ILE A 109 -5.78 3.45 4.89
C ILE A 109 -6.01 4.96 4.80
N LEU A 110 -7.17 5.44 5.28
CA LEU A 110 -7.50 6.87 5.27
C LEU A 110 -6.56 7.68 6.18
N ASP A 111 -6.17 7.10 7.31
CA ASP A 111 -5.21 7.69 8.26
C ASP A 111 -3.76 7.66 7.76
N GLY A 112 -3.50 6.97 6.64
CA GLY A 112 -2.14 6.76 6.15
C GLY A 112 -1.30 5.80 6.99
N ARG A 113 -1.93 5.06 7.92
CA ARG A 113 -1.31 4.13 8.87
C ARG A 113 -1.19 2.70 8.31
N GLN A 114 -1.54 2.49 7.05
CA GLN A 114 -1.46 1.17 6.44
C GLN A 114 -0.03 0.63 6.37
N PRO A 115 0.16 -0.69 6.50
CA PRO A 115 1.49 -1.30 6.33
C PRO A 115 2.09 -0.94 4.98
N LYS A 116 3.41 -0.70 4.94
CA LYS A 116 4.11 -0.23 3.73
C LYS A 116 4.00 -1.16 2.52
N GLY A 117 3.73 -2.45 2.76
CA GLY A 117 3.49 -3.43 1.71
C GLY A 117 2.07 -3.43 1.14
N LEU A 118 1.15 -2.69 1.75
CA LEU A 118 -0.24 -2.63 1.30
C LEU A 118 -0.36 -1.70 0.09
N GLN A 119 -0.49 -2.29 -1.09
CA GLN A 119 -0.68 -1.58 -2.35
C GLN A 119 -2.02 -1.99 -2.99
N LEU A 120 -2.49 -1.22 -3.98
CA LEU A 120 -3.76 -1.47 -4.66
C LEU A 120 -3.79 -2.87 -5.31
N GLU A 121 -2.64 -3.34 -5.79
CA GLU A 121 -2.47 -4.67 -6.36
C GLU A 121 -2.76 -5.78 -5.34
N VAL A 122 -2.52 -5.53 -4.04
CA VAL A 122 -2.83 -6.49 -2.96
C VAL A 122 -4.34 -6.51 -2.71
N LEU A 123 -4.97 -5.34 -2.58
CA LEU A 123 -6.40 -5.21 -2.29
C LEU A 123 -7.29 -5.71 -3.43
N THR A 124 -6.79 -5.69 -4.66
CA THR A 124 -7.52 -6.15 -5.84
C THR A 124 -7.33 -7.65 -6.15
N ARG A 125 -6.57 -8.39 -5.33
CA ARG A 125 -6.50 -9.86 -5.35
C ARG A 125 -7.68 -10.47 -4.59
N PRO A 126 -7.90 -11.80 -4.72
CA PRO A 126 -8.88 -12.47 -3.89
C PRO A 126 -8.61 -12.31 -2.38
N LEU A 127 -9.51 -11.62 -1.70
CA LEU A 127 -9.57 -11.45 -0.24
C LEU A 127 -10.65 -12.38 0.37
N PRO A 128 -10.44 -12.88 1.59
CA PRO A 128 -11.46 -13.61 2.32
C PRO A 128 -12.67 -12.73 2.62
N SER A 129 -13.86 -13.33 2.72
CA SER A 129 -15.09 -12.64 3.16
C SER A 129 -15.01 -12.23 4.63
N GLU A 130 -14.42 -13.09 5.45
CA GLU A 130 -14.33 -12.88 6.90
C GLU A 130 -13.36 -11.75 7.24
N TRP A 131 -13.86 -10.76 8.00
CA TRP A 131 -13.06 -9.59 8.38
C TRP A 131 -11.85 -9.94 9.24
N GLU A 132 -11.94 -10.96 10.11
CA GLU A 132 -10.79 -11.42 10.90
C GLU A 132 -9.65 -11.91 9.99
N ALA A 133 -9.98 -12.76 9.01
CA ALA A 133 -9.01 -13.23 8.02
C ALA A 133 -8.48 -12.09 7.13
N GLN A 134 -9.28 -11.03 6.89
CA GLN A 134 -8.78 -9.84 6.20
C GLN A 134 -7.76 -9.09 7.05
N ARG A 135 -8.01 -8.91 8.36
CA ARG A 135 -7.08 -8.25 9.29
C ARG A 135 -5.76 -9.00 9.39
N GLU A 136 -5.83 -10.32 9.58
CA GLU A 136 -4.63 -11.17 9.60
C GLU A 136 -3.81 -11.03 8.33
N ARG A 137 -4.47 -10.95 7.17
CA ARG A 137 -3.78 -10.87 5.88
C ARG A 137 -3.23 -9.47 5.55
N LEU A 138 -3.89 -8.41 6.00
CA LEU A 138 -3.64 -7.04 5.54
C LEU A 138 -3.01 -6.13 6.58
N LEU A 139 -3.22 -6.40 7.87
CA LEU A 139 -2.69 -5.58 8.98
C LEU A 139 -1.50 -6.24 9.68
N VAL A 140 -1.30 -7.55 9.54
CA VAL A 140 -0.17 -8.26 10.15
C VAL A 140 1.04 -8.22 9.22
N LYS A 141 2.12 -7.60 9.68
CA LYS A 141 3.49 -7.77 9.18
C LYS A 141 4.49 -7.50 10.28
#